data_AF-A0A367LX75-F1
#
_entry.id   AF-A0A367LX75-F1
#
_cell.length_a   1.000
_cell.length_b   1.000
_cell.length_c   1.000
_cell.angle_alpha   90.00
_cell.angle_beta   90.00
_cell.angle_gamma   90.00
#
_symmetry.space_group_name_H-M   'P 1'
#
loop_
_entity.id
_entity.type
_entity.pdbx_description
1 polymer ?
#
loop_
_entity_poly.entity_id
_entity_poly.type
_entity_poly.pdbx_seq_one_letter_code
_entity_poly.pdbx_strand_id
1 'polypeptide(L)'
;AARLFDRDELIAQARLAYDMQWYFPAIRSISQAQYWDDLDIRFPMAHRATLVREAKNRGLHSSWIFAITRQESAFMSDARSGVGATGLMQLMPGTAKETSRKFGIPLASTQQLIVPDVNIRLGAAYLSQV
;
A
#
# COMPACT_ATOMS: atom_id res chain seq x y z
N ALA A 1 -18.23 2.04 25.42
CA ALA A 1 -17.04 2.86 25.12
C ALA A 1 -15.91 1.91 24.73
N ALA A 2 -15.23 2.12 23.59
CA ALA A 2 -14.04 1.34 23.28
C ALA A 2 -12.97 1.65 24.34
N ARG A 3 -12.39 0.62 24.96
CA ARG A 3 -11.26 0.78 25.88
C ARG A 3 -10.12 1.43 25.10
N LEU A 4 -9.65 2.58 25.56
CA LEU A 4 -8.41 3.17 25.06
C LEU A 4 -7.29 2.27 25.57
N PHE A 5 -6.57 1.64 24.64
CA PHE A 5 -5.36 0.90 24.97
C PHE A 5 -4.28 1.86 25.47
N ASP A 6 -3.52 1.45 26.49
CA ASP A 6 -2.32 2.18 26.86
C ASP A 6 -1.19 1.97 25.83
N ARG A 7 -0.05 2.64 26.05
CA ARG A 7 1.08 2.59 25.11
C ARG A 7 1.62 1.18 24.92
N ASP A 8 1.74 0.39 25.98
CA ASP A 8 2.33 -0.95 25.91
C ASP A 8 1.35 -1.94 25.28
N GLU A 9 0.05 -1.79 25.58
CA GLU A 9 -1.03 -2.51 24.91
C GLU A 9 -1.09 -2.21 23.40
N LEU A 10 -0.86 -0.96 22.98
CA LEU A 10 -0.78 -0.60 21.55
C LEU A 10 0.43 -1.21 20.85
N ILE A 11 1.60 -1.26 21.51
CA ILE A 11 2.80 -1.92 20.98
C ILE A 11 2.54 -3.43 20.82
N ALA A 12 1.96 -4.07 21.84
CA ALA A 12 1.59 -5.49 21.78
C ALA A 12 0.56 -5.78 20.67
N GLN A 13 -0.45 -4.92 20.52
CA GLN A 13 -1.43 -5.01 19.44
C GLN A 13 -0.76 -4.88 18.06
N ALA A 14 0.15 -3.93 17.89
CA ALA A 14 0.87 -3.74 16.63
C ALA A 14 1.67 -4.99 16.25
N ARG A 15 2.35 -5.60 17.23
CA ARG A 15 3.10 -6.84 17.04
C ARG A 15 2.21 -8.00 16.60
N LEU A 16 1.07 -8.20 17.28
CA LEU A 16 0.11 -9.24 16.91
C LEU A 16 -0.41 -9.06 15.48
N ALA A 17 -0.76 -7.83 15.10
CA ALA A 17 -1.20 -7.54 13.74
C ALA A 17 -0.09 -7.81 12.70
N TYR A 18 1.16 -7.46 13.01
CA TYR A 18 2.31 -7.71 12.14
C TYR A 18 2.56 -9.21 11.94
N ASP A 19 2.53 -10.01 13.02
CA ASP A 19 2.75 -11.46 12.96
C ASP A 19 1.63 -12.17 12.16
N MET A 20 0.42 -11.61 12.15
CA MET A 20 -0.69 -12.05 11.29
C MET A 20 -0.59 -11.54 9.83
N GLN A 21 0.50 -10.85 9.47
CA GLN A 21 0.69 -10.18 8.18
C GLN A 21 -0.39 -9.12 7.87
N TRP A 22 -1.02 -8.57 8.91
CA TRP A 22 -2.01 -7.51 8.80
C TRP A 22 -1.35 -6.14 9.00
N TYR A 23 -0.69 -5.69 7.94
CA TYR A 23 0.27 -4.58 8.01
C TYR A 23 -0.34 -3.22 8.35
N PHE A 24 -1.51 -2.87 7.81
CA PHE A 24 -2.11 -1.55 8.08
C PHE A 24 -2.46 -1.35 9.57
N PRO A 25 -3.17 -2.27 10.25
CA PRO A 25 -3.40 -2.13 11.68
C PRO A 25 -2.09 -2.11 12.48
N ALA A 26 -1.09 -2.91 12.09
CA ALA A 26 0.21 -2.89 12.76
C ALA A 26 0.87 -1.50 12.69
N ILE A 27 0.94 -0.93 11.49
CA ILE A 27 1.46 0.44 11.24
C ILE A 27 0.65 1.48 12.01
N ARG A 28 -0.68 1.36 12.02
CA ARG A 28 -1.57 2.30 12.71
C ARG A 28 -1.35 2.26 14.23
N SER A 29 -1.35 1.07 14.84
CA SER A 29 -1.19 0.90 16.28
C SER A 29 0.19 1.36 16.76
N ILE A 30 1.26 1.01 16.03
CA ILE A 30 2.62 1.45 16.43
C ILE A 30 2.81 2.96 16.29
N SER A 31 2.14 3.58 15.31
CA SER A 31 2.16 5.04 15.14
C SER A 31 1.37 5.75 16.26
N GLN A 32 0.25 5.18 16.70
CA GLN A 32 -0.51 5.70 17.85
C GLN A 32 0.27 5.58 19.15
N ALA A 33 1.06 4.51 19.33
CA ALA A 33 1.96 4.34 20.47
C ALA A 33 3.18 5.29 20.45
N GLN A 34 3.39 6.03 19.36
CA GLN A 34 4.56 6.87 19.11
C GLN A 34 5.90 6.12 19.27
N TYR A 35 5.91 4.81 18.98
CA TYR A 35 7.10 3.97 19.02
C TYR A 35 7.76 3.94 17.64
N TRP A 36 8.57 4.96 17.36
CA TRP A 36 9.09 5.21 16.02
C TRP A 36 10.26 4.31 15.61
N ASP A 37 10.92 3.67 16.58
CA ASP A 37 12.15 2.92 16.34
C ASP A 37 11.92 1.51 15.78
N ASP A 38 10.68 0.99 15.81
CA ASP A 38 10.33 -0.30 15.20
C ASP A 38 10.16 -0.18 13.69
N LEU A 39 11.27 -0.27 12.96
CA LEU A 39 11.27 -0.14 11.51
C LEU A 39 10.64 -1.34 10.79
N ASP A 40 10.70 -2.54 11.38
CA ASP A 40 10.12 -3.74 10.78
C ASP A 40 8.60 -3.62 10.67
N ILE A 41 7.94 -3.17 11.75
CA ILE A 41 6.49 -2.92 11.75
C ILE A 41 6.16 -1.69 10.91
N ARG A 42 6.96 -0.62 11.00
CA ARG A 42 6.66 0.65 10.30
C ARG A 42 6.86 0.56 8.79
N PHE A 43 7.76 -0.28 8.30
CA PHE A 43 8.11 -0.43 6.89
C PHE A 43 8.15 -1.91 6.46
N PRO A 44 7.01 -2.62 6.49
CA PRO A 44 6.95 -4.04 6.18
C PRO A 44 7.24 -4.32 4.71
N MET A 45 7.74 -5.53 4.42
CA MET A 45 8.00 -6.02 3.06
C MET A 45 6.74 -6.64 2.39
N ALA A 46 5.59 -5.99 2.56
CA ALA A 46 4.32 -6.43 1.96
C ALA A 46 4.40 -6.43 0.42
N HIS A 47 3.80 -7.45 -0.22
CA HIS A 47 3.78 -7.59 -1.69
C HIS A 47 5.17 -7.54 -2.38
N ARG A 48 6.25 -7.90 -1.67
CA ARG A 48 7.64 -7.78 -2.16
C ARG A 48 7.86 -8.36 -3.55
N ALA A 49 7.37 -9.57 -3.80
CA ALA A 49 7.56 -10.23 -5.10
C ALA A 49 6.96 -9.40 -6.25
N THR A 50 5.74 -8.88 -6.07
CA THR A 50 5.04 -8.07 -7.06
C THR A 50 5.70 -6.70 -7.23
N LEU A 51 5.99 -5.99 -6.13
CA LEU A 51 6.59 -4.65 -6.19
C LEU A 51 7.98 -4.68 -6.85
N VAL A 52 8.82 -5.67 -6.50
CA VAL A 52 10.16 -5.81 -7.10
C VAL A 52 10.05 -6.17 -8.58
N ARG A 53 9.14 -7.08 -8.95
CA ARG A 53 8.92 -7.47 -10.35
C ARG A 53 8.46 -6.28 -11.19
N GLU A 54 7.42 -5.56 -10.76
CA GLU A 54 6.89 -4.42 -11.53
C GLU A 54 7.86 -3.23 -11.56
N ALA A 55 8.65 -3.02 -10.51
CA ALA A 55 9.75 -2.05 -10.54
C ALA A 55 10.77 -2.38 -11.63
N LYS A 56 11.26 -3.64 -11.65
CA LYS A 56 12.23 -4.11 -12.64
C LYS A 56 11.69 -4.03 -14.06
N ASN A 57 10.45 -4.43 -14.29
CA ASN A 57 9.80 -4.38 -15.61
C ASN A 57 9.76 -2.96 -16.21
N ARG A 58 9.89 -1.93 -15.37
CA ARG A 58 9.74 -0.53 -15.76
C ARG A 58 10.99 0.32 -15.50
N GLY A 59 12.11 -0.31 -15.14
CA GLY A 59 13.35 0.40 -14.84
C GLY A 59 13.27 1.31 -13.61
N LEU A 60 12.36 1.05 -12.68
CA LEU A 60 12.19 1.81 -11.45
C LEU A 60 12.99 1.20 -10.30
N HIS A 61 13.45 2.04 -9.37
CA HIS A 61 14.02 1.56 -8.11
C HIS A 61 12.92 0.93 -7.25
N SER A 62 13.11 -0.33 -6.81
CA SER A 62 12.12 -1.02 -5.97
C SER A 62 11.82 -0.24 -4.69
N SER A 63 12.85 0.35 -4.06
CA SER A 63 12.69 1.19 -2.86
C SER A 63 11.73 2.36 -3.07
N TRP A 64 11.72 2.97 -4.25
CA TRP A 64 10.82 4.08 -4.55
C TRP A 64 9.36 3.63 -4.63
N ILE A 65 9.07 2.51 -5.31
CA ILE A 65 7.70 1.97 -5.36
C ILE A 65 7.22 1.55 -3.96
N PHE A 66 8.09 0.95 -3.15
CA PHE A 66 7.77 0.65 -1.74
C PHE A 66 7.44 1.92 -0.95
N ALA A 67 8.25 2.98 -1.09
CA ALA A 67 8.04 4.24 -0.40
C ALA A 67 6.68 4.88 -0.78
N ILE A 68 6.34 4.92 -2.07
CA ILE A 68 5.05 5.43 -2.55
C ILE A 68 3.90 4.57 -1.98
N THR A 69 3.98 3.25 -2.12
CA THR A 69 2.91 2.35 -1.64
C THR A 69 2.68 2.50 -0.12
N ARG A 70 3.77 2.62 0.64
CA ARG A 70 3.73 2.83 2.09
C ARG A 70 3.11 4.17 2.46
N GLN A 71 3.40 5.23 1.71
CA GLN A 71 2.85 6.56 1.94
C GLN A 71 1.37 6.64 1.57
N GLU A 72 0.99 6.06 0.44
CA GLU A 72 -0.35 6.19 -0.13
C GLU A 72 -1.41 5.39 0.63
N SER A 73 -1.10 4.16 1.03
CA SER A 73 -2.10 3.26 1.65
C SER A 73 -1.68 2.63 2.96
N ALA A 74 -0.41 2.77 3.37
CA ALA A 74 0.19 1.93 4.40
C ALA A 74 -0.10 0.43 4.18
N PHE A 75 -0.06 0.01 2.92
CA PHE A 75 -0.34 -1.36 2.44
C PHE A 75 -1.77 -1.87 2.64
N MET A 76 -2.75 -0.98 2.82
CA MET A 76 -4.17 -1.33 2.80
C MET A 76 -4.68 -1.44 1.35
N SER A 77 -4.99 -2.65 0.89
CA SER A 77 -5.42 -2.90 -0.50
C SER A 77 -6.81 -2.39 -0.83
N ASP A 78 -7.70 -2.25 0.15
CA ASP A 78 -9.06 -1.73 0.01
C ASP A 78 -9.18 -0.23 0.37
N ALA A 79 -8.04 0.46 0.56
CA ALA A 79 -8.00 1.89 0.86
C ALA A 79 -8.73 2.71 -0.21
N ARG A 80 -9.62 3.61 0.23
CA ARG A 80 -10.32 4.58 -0.63
C ARG A 80 -10.26 5.97 -0.02
N SER A 81 -9.75 6.94 -0.77
CA SER A 81 -9.78 8.34 -0.35
C SER A 81 -11.16 8.96 -0.56
N GLY A 82 -11.41 10.10 0.10
CA GLY A 82 -12.68 10.84 -0.05
C GLY A 82 -12.95 11.34 -1.47
N VAL A 83 -11.92 11.44 -2.32
CA VAL A 83 -12.03 11.86 -3.72
C VAL A 83 -11.99 10.68 -4.71
N GLY A 84 -11.90 9.44 -4.21
CA GLY A 84 -12.02 8.21 -5.02
C GLY A 84 -10.71 7.54 -5.43
N ALA A 85 -9.55 8.02 -4.97
CA ALA A 85 -8.28 7.31 -5.14
C ALA A 85 -8.37 5.94 -4.44
N THR A 86 -7.92 4.87 -5.09
CA THR A 86 -8.20 3.49 -4.64
C THR A 86 -6.96 2.59 -4.62
N GLY A 87 -6.88 1.75 -3.59
CA GLY A 87 -5.94 0.65 -3.45
C GLY A 87 -4.55 1.04 -2.98
N LEU A 88 -3.62 0.11 -3.15
CA LEU A 88 -2.26 0.17 -2.58
C LEU A 88 -1.48 1.44 -2.95
N MET A 89 -1.59 1.88 -4.20
CA MET A 89 -0.90 3.05 -4.74
C MET A 89 -1.86 4.22 -5.01
N GLN A 90 -3.05 4.21 -4.37
CA GLN A 90 -4.07 5.28 -4.44
C GLN A 90 -4.28 5.82 -5.86
N LEU A 91 -4.62 4.93 -6.80
CA LEU A 91 -4.88 5.32 -8.18
C LEU A 91 -6.24 6.00 -8.32
N MET A 92 -6.26 7.16 -8.98
CA MET A 92 -7.50 7.78 -9.42
C MET A 92 -8.14 6.97 -10.55
N PRO A 93 -9.47 6.81 -10.58
CA PRO A 93 -10.18 6.05 -11.62
C PRO A 93 -9.85 6.49 -13.06
N GLY A 94 -9.77 7.81 -13.30
CA GLY A 94 -9.40 8.38 -14.61
C GLY A 94 -7.98 8.00 -15.02
N THR A 95 -7.02 8.23 -14.11
CA THR A 95 -5.61 7.87 -14.31
C THR A 95 -5.42 6.38 -14.54
N ALA A 96 -6.11 5.53 -13.79
CA ALA A 96 -6.04 4.07 -13.96
C ALA A 96 -6.54 3.64 -15.35
N LYS A 97 -7.65 4.21 -15.82
CA LYS A 97 -8.22 3.93 -17.15
C LYS A 97 -7.30 4.39 -18.27
N GLU A 98 -6.71 5.58 -18.14
CA GLU A 98 -5.75 6.11 -19.11
C GLU A 98 -4.48 5.25 -19.15
N THR A 99 -3.92 4.94 -17.99
CA THR A 99 -2.71 4.12 -17.84
C THR A 99 -2.93 2.70 -18.38
N SER A 100 -4.09 2.10 -18.10
CA SER A 100 -4.51 0.80 -18.64
C SER A 100 -4.48 0.79 -20.16
N ARG A 101 -5.07 1.80 -20.81
CA ARG A 101 -5.10 1.93 -22.28
C ARG A 101 -3.69 2.12 -22.85
N LYS A 102 -2.90 3.01 -22.26
CA LYS A 102 -1.58 3.38 -22.78
C LYS A 102 -0.57 2.24 -22.70
N PHE A 103 -0.66 1.37 -21.68
CA PHE A 103 0.27 0.26 -21.49
C PHE A 103 -0.33 -1.12 -21.79
N GLY A 104 -1.56 -1.20 -22.29
CA GLY A 104 -2.22 -2.47 -22.59
C GLY A 104 -2.44 -3.36 -21.36
N ILE A 105 -2.64 -2.77 -20.17
CA ILE A 105 -2.88 -3.52 -18.93
C ILE A 105 -4.39 -3.73 -18.77
N PRO A 106 -4.90 -4.97 -18.69
CA PRO A 106 -6.32 -5.22 -18.53
C PRO A 106 -6.89 -4.58 -17.26
N LEU A 107 -7.96 -3.80 -17.41
CA LEU A 107 -8.74 -3.23 -16.31
C LEU A 107 -10.22 -3.29 -16.71
N ALA A 108 -10.95 -4.26 -16.16
CA ALA A 108 -12.37 -4.46 -16.47
C ALA A 108 -13.26 -3.40 -15.79
N SER A 109 -12.90 -3.00 -14.57
CA SER A 109 -13.61 -1.97 -13.82
C SER A 109 -12.73 -1.33 -12.76
N THR A 110 -13.14 -0.16 -12.26
CA THR A 110 -12.42 0.57 -11.19
C THR A 110 -12.46 -0.19 -9.87
N GLN A 111 -13.43 -1.09 -9.66
CA GLN A 111 -13.48 -1.95 -8.49
C GLN A 111 -12.29 -2.92 -8.43
N GLN A 112 -11.67 -3.28 -9.56
CA GLN A 112 -10.47 -4.12 -9.58
C GLN A 112 -9.22 -3.42 -9.01
N LEU A 113 -9.27 -2.11 -8.77
CA LEU A 113 -8.16 -1.38 -8.15
C LEU A 113 -7.88 -1.81 -6.70
N ILE A 114 -8.79 -2.54 -6.05
CA ILE A 114 -8.50 -3.14 -4.74
C ILE A 114 -7.64 -4.40 -4.83
N VAL A 115 -7.51 -4.99 -6.03
CA VAL A 115 -6.69 -6.18 -6.25
C VAL A 115 -5.22 -5.74 -6.28
N PRO A 116 -4.36 -6.19 -5.35
CA PRO A 116 -2.98 -5.73 -5.23
C PRO A 116 -2.17 -5.79 -6.53
N ASP A 117 -2.25 -6.91 -7.24
CA ASP A 117 -1.46 -7.12 -8.47
C ASP A 117 -1.89 -6.16 -9.60
N VAL A 118 -3.19 -5.90 -9.74
CA VAL A 118 -3.72 -4.92 -10.71
C VAL A 118 -3.26 -3.51 -10.35
N ASN A 119 -3.42 -3.13 -9.06
CA ASN A 119 -3.07 -1.80 -8.58
C ASN A 119 -1.57 -1.51 -8.72
N ILE A 120 -0.72 -2.45 -8.33
CA ILE A 120 0.74 -2.29 -8.42
C ILE A 120 1.20 -2.23 -9.89
N ARG A 121 0.66 -3.08 -10.77
CA ARG A 121 1.00 -3.02 -12.21
C ARG A 121 0.68 -1.67 -12.81
N LEU A 122 -0.51 -1.14 -12.55
CA LEU A 122 -0.96 0.17 -13.03
C LEU A 122 -0.19 1.31 -12.37
N GLY A 123 0.04 1.27 -11.06
CA GLY A 123 0.75 2.31 -10.33
C GLY A 123 2.21 2.42 -10.73
N ALA A 124 2.90 1.28 -10.86
CA ALA A 124 4.26 1.26 -11.40
C ALA A 124 4.29 1.77 -12.85
N ALA A 125 3.27 1.45 -13.65
CA ALA A 125 3.16 1.96 -15.02
C ALA A 125 3.03 3.47 -15.07
N TYR A 126 2.15 4.01 -14.23
CA TYR A 126 1.98 5.44 -14.10
C TYR A 126 3.25 6.15 -13.61
N LEU A 127 3.92 5.60 -12.59
CA LEU A 127 5.19 6.15 -12.07
C LEU A 127 6.31 6.17 -13.12
N SER A 128 6.32 5.24 -14.08
CA SER A 128 7.32 5.25 -15.16
C SER A 128 7.08 6.32 -16.24
N GLN A 129 5.96 7.05 -16.19
CA GLN A 129 5.64 8.12 -17.13
C GLN A 129 5.98 9.51 -16.60
N VAL A 130 6.16 9.65 -15.29
CA VAL A 130 6.47 10.91 -14.60
C VAL A 130 7.96 11.06 -14.41
#